data_AF-A0A951L138-F1
#
_entry.id   AF-A0A951L138-F1
#
_cell.length_a   1.000
_cell.length_b   1.000
_cell.length_c   1.000
_cell.angle_alpha   90.00
_cell.angle_beta   90.00
_cell.angle_gamma   90.00
#
_symmetry.space_group_name_H-M   'P 1'
#
loop_
_entity.id
_entity.type
_entity.pdbx_description
1 polymer ?
#
loop_
_entity_poly.entity_id
_entity_poly.type
_entity_poly.pdbx_seq_one_letter_code
_entity_poly.pdbx_strand_id
1 'polypeptide(L)'
;MSDWDHPDGGAPELQIALVRRAVDHRDAVRERCHGCRRTPLIGERVYFREGGAVYCELCRVLEGPEAALESRLVRGPEFGHTMRLADHRAA
;
A
#
# COMPACT_ATOMS: atom_id res chain seq x y z
N MET A 1 -22.09 16.27 -37.40
CA MET A 1 -22.11 15.27 -36.32
C MET A 1 -20.88 14.42 -36.54
N SER A 2 -19.73 14.94 -36.13
CA SER A 2 -18.42 14.53 -36.65
C SER A 2 -17.89 13.34 -35.87
N ASP A 3 -17.82 12.21 -36.58
CA ASP A 3 -16.63 11.40 -36.81
C ASP A 3 -15.53 11.53 -35.72
N TRP A 4 -15.61 10.66 -34.72
CA TRP A 4 -14.55 10.44 -33.72
C TRP A 4 -13.82 9.11 -33.95
N ASP A 5 -13.64 8.70 -35.22
CA ASP A 5 -12.72 7.61 -35.55
C ASP A 5 -11.31 8.18 -35.71
N HIS A 6 -10.60 8.37 -34.59
CA HIS A 6 -9.15 8.45 -34.61
C HIS A 6 -8.60 7.02 -34.64
N PRO A 7 -7.83 6.64 -35.68
CA PRO A 7 -7.13 5.36 -35.70
C PRO A 7 -5.92 5.50 -34.77
N ASP A 8 -6.15 5.32 -33.47
CA ASP A 8 -5.11 5.31 -32.47
C ASP A 8 -4.29 4.02 -32.62
N GLY A 9 -3.26 4.12 -33.48
CA GLY A 9 -2.29 3.07 -33.78
C GLY A 9 -1.32 2.80 -32.64
N GLY A 10 -1.83 2.44 -31.47
CA GLY A 10 -1.05 1.90 -30.37
C GLY A 10 -1.67 0.58 -29.93
N ALA A 11 -1.02 -0.56 -30.23
CA ALA A 11 -1.51 -1.90 -29.94
C ALA A 11 -2.17 -1.97 -28.54
N PRO A 12 -3.52 -2.00 -28.45
CA PRO A 12 -4.22 -1.88 -27.16
C PRO A 12 -3.80 -2.99 -26.20
N GLU A 13 -3.50 -4.16 -26.75
CA GLU A 13 -2.97 -5.31 -26.01
C GLU A 13 -1.64 -5.03 -25.32
N LEU A 14 -0.73 -4.30 -25.98
CA LEU A 14 0.55 -3.91 -25.38
C LEU A 14 0.33 -2.92 -24.23
N GLN A 15 -0.54 -1.92 -24.44
CA GLN A 15 -0.87 -0.95 -23.40
C GLN A 15 -1.48 -1.65 -22.17
N ILE A 16 -2.44 -2.56 -22.39
CA ILE A 16 -3.05 -3.37 -21.33
C ILE A 16 -2.01 -4.24 -20.62
N ALA A 17 -1.11 -4.90 -21.36
CA ALA A 17 -0.06 -5.73 -20.78
C ALA A 17 0.91 -4.91 -19.90
N LEU A 18 1.29 -3.71 -20.33
CA LEU A 18 2.13 -2.81 -19.55
C LEU A 18 1.42 -2.33 -18.28
N VAL A 19 0.14 -1.97 -18.37
CA VAL A 19 -0.66 -1.58 -17.20
C VAL A 19 -0.76 -2.72 -16.20
N ARG A 20 -1.08 -3.94 -16.64
CA ARG A 20 -1.15 -5.13 -15.77
C ARG A 20 0.17 -5.37 -15.06
N ARG A 21 1.28 -5.40 -15.81
CA ARG A 21 2.62 -5.55 -15.23
C ARG A 21 2.92 -4.49 -14.17
N ALA A 22 2.57 -3.23 -14.44
CA ALA A 22 2.79 -2.14 -13.50
C ALA A 22 1.93 -2.31 -12.22
N VAL A 23 0.67 -2.72 -12.37
CA VAL A 23 -0.23 -3.01 -11.23
C VAL A 23 0.28 -4.19 -10.42
N ASP A 24 0.64 -5.31 -11.06
CA ASP A 24 1.15 -6.51 -10.40
C ASP A 24 2.44 -6.21 -9.62
N HIS A 25 3.35 -5.45 -10.22
CA HIS A 25 4.57 -5.03 -9.54
C HIS A 25 4.27 -4.17 -8.31
N ARG A 26 3.32 -3.23 -8.41
CA ARG A 26 2.90 -2.41 -7.26
C ARG A 26 2.20 -3.24 -6.18
N ASP A 27 1.45 -4.26 -6.56
CA ASP A 27 0.71 -5.11 -5.64
C ASP A 27 1.60 -6.16 -4.95
N ALA A 28 2.67 -6.62 -5.60
CA ALA A 28 3.68 -7.50 -5.01
C ALA A 28 4.46 -6.82 -3.87
N VAL A 29 4.64 -5.51 -3.94
CA VAL A 29 5.35 -4.71 -2.91
C VAL A 29 4.38 -4.20 -1.84
N ARG A 30 3.06 -4.35 -2.03
CA ARG A 30 2.06 -3.95 -1.03
C ARG A 30 2.08 -4.92 0.15
N GLU A 31 2.42 -4.36 1.30
CA GLU A 31 2.24 -4.98 2.60
C GLU A 31 0.77 -5.36 2.83
N ARG A 32 0.51 -6.55 3.38
CA ARG A 32 -0.85 -7.03 3.69
C ARG A 32 -0.93 -7.50 5.13
N CYS A 33 -2.08 -7.28 5.75
CA CYS A 33 -2.36 -7.80 7.08
C CYS A 33 -2.33 -9.33 7.06
N HIS A 34 -1.60 -9.96 7.98
CA HIS A 34 -1.51 -11.40 8.10
C HIS A 34 -2.87 -12.04 8.50
N GLY A 35 -3.65 -11.37 9.36
CA GLY A 35 -4.96 -11.86 9.82
C GLY A 35 -6.06 -11.77 8.75
N CYS A 36 -6.34 -10.57 8.22
CA CYS A 36 -7.47 -10.35 7.31
C CYS A 36 -7.08 -10.16 5.83
N ARG A 37 -5.79 -10.20 5.50
CA ARG A 37 -5.23 -10.08 4.14
C ARG A 37 -5.50 -8.76 3.40
N ARG A 38 -6.20 -7.81 4.01
CA ARG A 38 -6.38 -6.47 3.44
C ARG A 38 -5.04 -5.75 3.32
N THR A 39 -4.95 -4.84 2.36
CA THR A 39 -3.83 -3.88 2.32
C THR A 39 -4.10 -2.78 3.34
N PRO A 40 -3.20 -2.53 4.31
CA PRO A 40 -3.30 -1.37 5.19
C PRO A 40 -3.31 -0.06 4.39
N LEU A 41 -4.18 0.86 4.77
CA LEU A 41 -4.36 2.15 4.09
C LEU A 41 -3.39 3.19 4.66
N ILE A 42 -3.08 4.21 3.85
CA ILE A 42 -2.28 5.35 4.28
C ILE A 42 -2.94 5.98 5.52
N GLY A 43 -2.13 6.24 6.56
CA GLY A 43 -2.59 6.80 7.83
C GLY A 43 -3.03 5.76 8.85
N GLU A 44 -3.24 4.51 8.46
CA GLU A 44 -3.48 3.44 9.43
C GLU A 44 -2.19 3.06 10.17
N ARG A 45 -2.37 2.52 11.37
CA ARG A 45 -1.28 1.90 12.13
C ARG A 45 -1.21 0.41 11.84
N VAL A 46 0.00 -0.06 11.58
CA VAL A 46 0.33 -1.48 11.46
C VAL A 46 1.25 -1.89 12.60
N TYR A 47 1.19 -3.17 12.96
CA TYR A 47 1.88 -3.76 14.08
C TYR A 47 2.72 -4.94 13.61
N PHE A 48 3.99 -4.94 13.99
CA PHE A 48 4.92 -6.01 13.66
C PHE A 48 4.99 -7.01 14.80
N ARG A 49 4.94 -8.29 14.46
CA ARG A 49 5.19 -9.40 15.39
C ARG A 49 6.49 -10.13 15.02
N GLU A 50 6.89 -11.06 15.87
CA GLU A 50 8.00 -11.95 15.58
C GLU A 50 7.83 -12.64 14.21
N GLY A 51 8.94 -12.81 13.48
CA GLY A 51 8.91 -13.36 12.13
C GLY A 51 8.49 -12.37 11.03
N GLY A 52 8.27 -11.08 11.36
CA GLY A 52 7.96 -10.03 10.38
C GLY A 52 6.50 -10.00 9.93
N ALA A 53 5.61 -10.71 10.63
CA ALA A 53 4.19 -10.66 10.36
C ALA A 53 3.62 -9.28 10.70
N VAL A 54 2.81 -8.75 9.77
CA VAL A 54 2.21 -7.42 9.88
C VAL A 54 0.73 -7.57 10.16
N TYR A 55 0.22 -6.86 11.17
CA TYR A 55 -1.18 -6.84 11.54
C TYR A 55 -1.74 -5.43 11.48
N CYS A 56 -2.96 -5.29 10.93
CA CYS A 56 -3.69 -4.03 10.99
C CYS A 56 -4.29 -3.82 12.40
N GLU A 57 -4.63 -2.57 12.73
CA GLU A 57 -5.29 -2.21 14.00
C GLU A 57 -6.48 -3.12 14.34
N LEU A 58 -7.33 -3.42 13.34
CA LEU A 58 -8.52 -4.24 13.54
C LEU A 58 -8.17 -5.66 14.00
N CYS A 59 -7.20 -6.31 13.35
CA CYS A 59 -6.77 -7.65 13.73
C CYS A 59 -6.02 -7.66 15.06
N ARG A 60 -5.22 -6.61 15.35
CA ARG A 60 -4.58 -6.47 16.67
C ARG A 60 -5.61 -6.45 17.79
N VAL A 61 -6.67 -5.66 17.64
CA VAL A 61 -7.73 -5.55 18.66
C VAL A 61 -8.46 -6.87 18.84
N LEU A 62 -8.69 -7.63 17.76
CA LEU A 62 -9.41 -8.90 17.80
C LEU A 62 -8.59 -10.07 18.38
N GLU A 63 -7.30 -10.14 18.07
CA GLU A 63 -6.42 -11.23 18.54
C GLU A 63 -5.87 -11.00 19.96
N GLY A 64 -5.99 -9.78 20.48
CA GLY A 64 -5.56 -9.40 21.82
C GLY A 64 -4.14 -8.82 21.87
N PRO A 65 -3.72 -8.31 23.05
CA PRO A 65 -2.47 -7.57 23.24
C PRO A 65 -1.27 -8.52 23.34
N GLU A 66 -1.13 -9.47 22.43
CA GLU A 66 0.16 -10.11 22.20
C GLU A 66 1.17 -8.97 21.89
N ALA A 67 2.40 -9.06 22.40
CA ALA A 67 3.33 -7.94 22.37
C ALA A 67 3.73 -7.60 20.92
N ALA A 68 3.22 -6.50 20.39
CA ALA A 68 3.75 -5.98 19.13
C ALA A 68 5.17 -5.51 19.39
N LEU A 69 6.13 -5.98 18.59
CA LEU A 69 7.53 -5.57 18.69
C LEU A 69 7.68 -4.09 18.35
N GLU A 70 6.93 -3.65 17.34
CA GLU A 70 6.95 -2.29 16.83
C GLU A 70 5.58 -1.95 16.23
N SER A 71 5.26 -0.66 16.17
CA SER A 71 4.14 -0.17 15.36
C SER A 71 4.60 0.97 14.45
N ARG A 72 4.01 1.05 13.26
CA ARG A 72 4.33 2.07 12.25
C ARG A 72 3.06 2.62 11.63
N LEU A 73 3.06 3.91 11.32
CA LEU A 73 2.05 4.51 10.45
C LEU A 73 2.35 4.20 8.99
N VAL A 74 1.36 3.70 8.27
CA VAL A 74 1.46 3.50 6.82
C VAL A 74 1.59 4.86 6.15
N ARG A 75 2.71 5.08 5.48
CA ARG A 75 3.00 6.31 4.76
C ARG A 75 2.66 6.14 3.29
N GLY A 76 2.17 7.22 2.67
CA GLY A 76 1.99 7.26 1.22
C GLY A 76 3.33 7.32 0.48
N PRO A 77 3.33 7.05 -0.84
CA PRO A 77 4.55 7.04 -1.65
C PRO A 77 5.26 8.39 -1.70
N GLU A 78 4.52 9.51 -1.56
CA GLU A 78 5.09 10.86 -1.56
C GLU A 78 5.65 11.30 -0.19
N PHE A 79 5.55 10.45 0.84
CA PHE A 79 6.00 10.80 2.17
C PHE A 79 7.52 11.03 2.20
N GLY A 80 7.94 12.22 2.62
CA GLY A 80 9.35 12.62 2.63
C GLY A 80 9.87 13.14 1.29
N HIS A 81 9.08 13.11 0.22
CA HIS A 81 9.46 13.62 -1.11
C HIS A 81 9.07 15.10 -1.31
N THR A 82 7.95 15.54 -0.75
CA THR A 82 7.50 16.95 -0.88
C THR A 82 7.92 17.81 0.32
N MET A 83 7.87 17.25 1.53
CA MET A 83 8.20 17.95 2.77
C MET A 83 8.83 16.98 3.77
N ARG A 84 9.83 17.45 4.52
CA ARG A 84 10.49 16.69 5.59
C ARG A 84 9.99 17.17 6.94
N LEU A 85 9.31 16.30 7.68
CA LEU A 85 8.97 16.57 9.08
C LEU A 85 10.28 16.56 9.89
N ALA A 86 10.64 17.70 10.46
CA ALA A 86 11.83 17.86 11.29
C ALA A 86 11.55 17.64 12.80
N ASP A 87 10.28 17.55 13.19
CA ASP A 87 9.90 17.29 14.58
C ASP A 87 9.92 15.78 14.87
N HIS A 88 10.78 15.39 15.81
CA HIS A 88 10.98 14.01 16.27
C HIS A 88 10.35 13.75 17.64
N ARG A 89 9.33 14.52 18.04
CA ARG A 89 8.60 14.21 19.28
C ARG A 89 7.75 12.95 19.10
N ALA A 90 8.26 11.86 19.67
CA ALA A 90 7.56 10.59 19.85
C ALA A 90 6.29 10.82 20.70
N ALA A 91 5.16 10.33 20.20
CA ALA A 91 3.91 10.19 20.94
C ALA A 91 3.56 8.70 21.00
#